data_AF-A0A0T7BQ79-F1
#
_entry.id   AF-A0A0T7BQ79-F1
#
_cell.length_a   1.000
_cell.length_b   1.000
_cell.length_c   1.000
_cell.angle_alpha   90.00
_cell.angle_beta   90.00
_cell.angle_gamma   90.00
#
_symmetry.space_group_name_H-M   'P 1'
#
loop_
_entity.id
_entity.type
_entity.pdbx_description
1 polymer ?
#
loop_
_entity_poly.entity_id
_entity_poly.type
_entity_poly.pdbx_seq_one_letter_code
_entity_poly.pdbx_strand_id
1 'polypeptide(L)'
;MDLTFAEIIAQLPDGDAVKTWWEGADAVPNATTVNEFFAKTLKAASDAQRAKNANLTAGSRIDAYPAPVNGAVTVDAATGLQSFITTYSVRSRVAVNLDVAISPLA
;
A
#
# COMPACT_ATOMS: atom_id res chain seq x y z
N MET A 1 -0.67 1.73 18.62
CA MET A 1 0.66 2.37 18.51
C MET A 1 1.44 1.53 17.53
N ASP A 2 2.00 2.14 16.49
CA ASP A 2 2.61 1.44 15.34
C ASP A 2 4.07 1.89 15.19
N LEU A 3 4.86 1.18 14.38
CA LEU A 3 6.25 1.50 14.11
C LEU A 3 6.36 2.69 13.15
N THR A 4 7.24 3.62 13.48
CA THR A 4 7.70 4.69 12.59
C THR A 4 8.72 4.16 11.58
N PHE A 5 8.95 4.87 10.48
CA PHE A 5 9.98 4.48 9.51
C PHE A 5 11.38 4.43 10.11
N ALA A 6 11.69 5.37 11.02
CA ALA A 6 12.98 5.38 11.72
C ALA A 6 13.19 4.11 12.55
N GLU A 7 12.14 3.62 13.21
CA GLU A 7 12.18 2.39 13.99
C GLU A 7 12.31 1.15 13.09
N ILE A 8 11.68 1.12 11.91
CA ILE A 8 11.87 0.02 10.95
C ILE A 8 13.30 0.01 10.40
N ILE A 9 13.81 1.15 9.94
CA ILE A 9 15.16 1.27 9.36
C ILE A 9 16.23 0.84 10.37
N ALA A 10 16.06 1.21 11.65
CA ALA A 10 16.98 0.84 12.72
C ALA A 10 17.02 -0.68 13.01
N GLN A 11 15.98 -1.43 12.62
CA GLN A 11 15.93 -2.89 12.78
C GLN A 11 16.45 -3.66 11.56
N LEU A 12 16.72 -2.97 10.44
CA LEU A 12 17.25 -3.60 9.24
C LEU A 12 18.79 -3.73 9.32
N PRO A 13 19.36 -4.88 8.93
CA PRO A 13 20.81 -5.09 8.92
C PRO A 13 21.53 -4.10 8.00
N ASP A 14 22.77 -3.73 8.35
CA ASP A 14 23.62 -2.96 7.47
C ASP A 14 23.93 -3.74 6.18
N GLY A 15 23.76 -3.10 5.02
CA GLY A 15 23.92 -3.73 3.71
C GLY A 15 22.66 -4.37 3.13
N ASP A 16 21.52 -4.31 3.82
CA ASP A 16 20.23 -4.74 3.28
C ASP A 16 19.75 -3.74 2.19
N ALA A 17 19.43 -4.24 1.00
CA ALA A 17 18.95 -3.43 -0.13
C ALA A 17 17.63 -2.69 0.18
N VAL A 18 16.79 -3.26 1.06
CA VAL A 18 15.55 -2.65 1.54
C VAL A 18 15.86 -1.47 2.47
N LYS A 19 16.90 -1.58 3.31
CA LYS A 19 17.37 -0.48 4.16
C LYS A 19 17.88 0.68 3.30
N THR A 20 18.73 0.41 2.32
CA THR A 20 19.25 1.43 1.39
C THR A 20 18.14 2.11 0.59
N TRP A 21 17.10 1.36 0.19
CA TRP A 21 15.94 1.94 -0.49
C TRP A 21 15.14 2.88 0.43
N TRP A 22 14.92 2.50 1.69
CA TRP A 22 14.25 3.33 2.69
C TRP A 22 15.05 4.57 3.07
N GLU A 23 16.36 4.44 3.23
CA GLU A 23 17.28 5.56 3.49
C GLU A 23 17.36 6.54 2.31
N GLY A 24 17.10 6.08 1.09
CA GLY A 24 17.03 6.91 -0.12
C GLY A 24 15.67 7.57 -0.38
N ALA A 25 14.63 7.27 0.40
CA ALA A 25 13.29 7.81 0.21
C ALA A 25 13.15 9.20 0.87
N ASP A 26 13.85 10.19 0.32
CA ASP A 26 14.05 11.55 0.86
C ASP A 26 12.78 12.46 0.86
N ALA A 27 11.59 11.88 0.67
CA ALA A 27 10.34 12.63 0.43
C ALA A 27 9.16 12.22 1.34
N VAL A 28 9.35 11.28 2.27
CA VAL A 28 8.26 10.85 3.15
C VAL A 28 8.28 11.69 4.44
N PRO A 29 7.22 12.44 4.78
CA PRO A 29 7.19 13.25 5.98
C PRO A 29 7.44 12.41 7.23
N ASN A 30 8.32 12.87 8.11
CA ASN A 30 8.87 12.14 9.26
C ASN A 30 7.81 11.67 10.27
N ALA A 31 6.61 12.27 10.24
CA ALA A 31 5.47 11.91 11.09
C ALA A 31 4.53 10.86 10.47
N THR A 32 4.77 10.44 9.22
CA THR A 32 3.95 9.44 8.54
C THR A 32 4.28 8.07 9.10
N THR A 33 3.27 7.39 9.65
CA THR A 33 3.45 5.99 10.07
C THR A 33 3.54 5.07 8.85
N VAL A 34 4.12 3.88 9.02
CA VAL A 34 4.23 2.88 7.95
C VAL A 34 2.85 2.49 7.40
N ASN A 35 1.90 2.30 8.31
CA ASN A 35 0.52 2.02 7.95
C ASN A 35 -0.13 3.19 7.18
N GLU A 36 0.10 4.43 7.61
CA GLU A 36 -0.41 5.61 6.90
C GLU A 36 0.15 5.74 5.48
N PHE A 37 1.43 5.45 5.28
CA PHE A 37 2.05 5.43 3.95
C PHE A 37 1.47 4.35 3.05
N PHE A 38 1.36 3.11 3.53
CA PHE A 38 0.75 2.02 2.76
C PHE A 38 -0.72 2.31 2.44
N ALA A 39 -1.49 2.79 3.43
CA ALA A 39 -2.89 3.14 3.26
C ALA A 39 -3.08 4.24 2.23
N LYS A 40 -2.30 5.33 2.29
CA LYS A 40 -2.35 6.43 1.32
C LYS A 40 -1.96 5.96 -0.08
N THR A 41 -0.88 5.20 -0.20
CA THR A 41 -0.37 4.69 -1.48
C THR A 41 -1.40 3.78 -2.15
N LEU A 42 -1.91 2.79 -1.42
CA LEU A 42 -2.84 1.79 -1.95
C LEU A 42 -4.21 2.40 -2.25
N LYS A 43 -4.68 3.36 -1.44
CA LYS A 43 -5.88 4.12 -1.74
C LYS A 43 -5.72 4.92 -3.03
N ALA A 44 -4.62 5.65 -3.18
CA ALA A 44 -4.35 6.44 -4.38
C ALA A 44 -4.26 5.55 -5.64
N ALA A 45 -3.62 4.38 -5.54
CA ALA A 45 -3.54 3.42 -6.64
C ALA A 45 -4.92 2.88 -7.06
N SER A 46 -5.79 2.55 -6.09
CA SER A 46 -7.17 2.11 -6.36
C SER A 46 -8.02 3.21 -7.01
N ASP A 47 -7.93 4.45 -6.52
CA ASP A 47 -8.62 5.59 -7.10
C ASP A 47 -8.14 5.87 -8.54
N ALA A 48 -6.83 5.83 -8.78
CA ALA A 48 -6.22 6.00 -10.10
C ALA A 48 -6.62 4.87 -11.08
N GLN A 49 -6.64 3.62 -10.61
CA GLN A 49 -7.14 2.48 -11.39
C GLN A 49 -8.58 2.70 -11.84
N ARG A 50 -9.47 3.12 -10.91
CA ARG A 50 -10.87 3.39 -11.23
C ARG A 50 -11.01 4.48 -12.31
N ALA A 51 -10.30 5.59 -12.15
CA ALA A 51 -10.32 6.69 -13.10
C ALA A 51 -9.79 6.27 -14.48
N LYS A 52 -8.71 5.49 -14.52
CA LYS A 52 -8.15 4.97 -15.77
C LYS A 52 -9.10 3.99 -16.46
N ASN A 53 -9.68 3.05 -15.71
CA ASN A 53 -10.62 2.05 -16.23
C ASN A 53 -11.92 2.64 -16.82
N ALA A 54 -12.31 3.85 -16.41
CA ALA A 54 -13.44 4.55 -17.00
C ALA A 54 -13.22 4.88 -18.49
N ASN A 55 -11.96 4.98 -18.92
CA ASN A 55 -11.56 5.30 -20.29
C ASN A 55 -11.02 4.08 -21.05
N LEU A 56 -11.09 2.89 -20.46
CA LEU A 56 -10.62 1.64 -21.06
C LEU A 56 -11.79 0.73 -21.42
N THR A 57 -11.63 0.00 -22.52
CA THR A 57 -12.56 -1.05 -22.93
C THR A 57 -12.55 -2.19 -21.92
N ALA A 58 -13.67 -2.93 -21.81
CA ALA A 58 -13.88 -3.92 -20.77
C ALA A 58 -12.81 -5.04 -20.70
N GLY A 59 -12.06 -5.28 -21.77
CA GLY A 59 -10.97 -6.28 -21.82
C GLY A 59 -9.58 -5.77 -21.41
N SER A 60 -9.35 -4.45 -21.41
CA SER A 60 -8.05 -3.85 -21.08
C SER A 60 -8.03 -3.18 -19.71
N ARG A 61 -9.07 -3.41 -18.90
CA ARG A 61 -9.17 -2.83 -17.56
C ARG A 61 -8.13 -3.44 -16.62
N ILE A 62 -7.56 -2.59 -15.80
CA ILE A 62 -6.59 -2.96 -14.77
C ILE A 62 -7.36 -3.46 -13.55
N ASP A 63 -6.94 -4.57 -12.97
CA ASP A 63 -7.51 -5.15 -11.74
C ASP A 63 -6.42 -5.47 -10.70
N ALA A 64 -5.44 -4.57 -10.59
CA ALA A 64 -4.27 -4.72 -9.72
C ALA A 64 -4.50 -4.13 -8.32
N TYR A 65 -5.37 -3.13 -8.21
CA TYR A 65 -5.60 -2.34 -6.99
C TYR A 65 -7.10 -2.30 -6.63
N PRO A 66 -7.64 -3.40 -6.05
CA PRO A 66 -9.01 -3.42 -5.55
C PRO A 66 -9.28 -2.28 -4.56
N ALA A 67 -10.55 -1.86 -4.47
CA ALA A 67 -10.96 -0.90 -3.45
C ALA A 67 -10.71 -1.47 -2.04
N PRO A 68 -10.26 -0.65 -1.08
CA PRO A 68 -10.09 -1.09 0.29
C PRO A 68 -11.43 -1.52 0.90
N VAL A 69 -11.36 -2.51 1.78
CA VAL A 69 -12.52 -3.01 2.54
C VAL A 69 -12.41 -2.55 3.97
N ASN A 70 -13.43 -1.84 4.45
CA ASN A 70 -13.50 -1.35 5.82
C ASN A 70 -14.35 -2.29 6.67
N GLY A 71 -13.86 -2.62 7.86
CA GLY A 71 -14.60 -3.33 8.89
C GLY A 71 -15.58 -2.42 9.64
N ALA A 72 -16.20 -2.97 10.68
CA ALA A 72 -17.12 -2.21 11.53
C ALA A 72 -16.39 -1.07 12.26
N VAL A 73 -17.06 0.08 12.33
CA VAL A 73 -16.57 1.24 13.07
C VAL A 73 -16.89 1.06 14.56
N THR A 74 -15.86 1.16 15.38
CA THR A 74 -15.96 1.25 16.83
C THR A 74 -15.72 2.70 17.24
N VAL A 75 -16.62 3.26 18.04
CA VAL A 75 -16.52 4.63 18.53
C VAL A 75 -16.12 4.59 20.00
N ASP A 76 -15.02 5.25 20.34
CA ASP A 76 -14.67 5.49 21.73
C ASP A 76 -15.56 6.62 22.27
N ALA A 77 -16.43 6.28 23.22
CA ALA A 77 -17.38 7.22 23.81
C ALA A 77 -16.71 8.32 24.65
N ALA A 78 -15.48 8.13 25.12
CA ALA A 78 -14.77 9.11 25.95
C ALA A 78 -14.06 10.17 25.11
N THR A 79 -13.49 9.78 23.97
CA THR A 79 -12.71 10.67 23.10
C THR A 79 -13.45 11.10 21.83
N GLY A 80 -14.55 10.42 21.49
CA GLY A 80 -15.27 10.60 20.22
C GLY A 80 -14.53 10.06 19.00
N LEU A 81 -13.36 9.43 19.19
CA LEU A 81 -12.56 8.89 18.09
C LEU A 81 -13.17 7.61 17.55
N GLN A 82 -13.09 7.45 16.23
CA GLN A 82 -13.56 6.28 15.52
C GLN A 82 -12.37 5.41 15.11
N SER A 83 -12.49 4.11 15.32
CA SER A 83 -11.50 3.13 14.89
C SER A 83 -12.19 2.03 14.08
N PHE A 84 -11.55 1.60 13.01
CA PHE A 84 -11.99 0.47 12.20
C PHE A 84 -10.78 -0.17 11.54
N ILE A 85 -10.89 -1.47 11.27
CA ILE A 85 -9.89 -2.17 10.50
C ILE A 85 -10.12 -1.87 9.03
N THR A 86 -9.09 -1.42 8.31
CA THR A 86 -9.13 -1.31 6.85
C THR A 86 -8.18 -2.32 6.24
N THR A 87 -8.68 -3.09 5.28
CA THR A 87 -7.87 -4.05 4.52
C THR A 87 -7.58 -3.49 3.13
N TYR A 88 -6.29 -3.29 2.85
CA TYR A 88 -5.79 -3.00 1.51
C TYR A 88 -5.21 -4.27 0.91
N SER A 89 -5.39 -4.47 -0.40
CA SER A 89 -4.84 -5.62 -1.11
C SER A 89 -4.29 -5.20 -2.46
N VAL A 90 -3.30 -5.95 -2.95
CA VAL A 90 -2.76 -5.81 -4.31
C VAL A 90 -2.90 -7.16 -4.99
N ARG A 91 -3.43 -7.17 -6.21
CA ARG A 91 -3.45 -8.36 -7.05
C ARG A 91 -2.23 -8.32 -7.95
N SER A 92 -1.24 -9.14 -7.63
CA SER A 92 -0.09 -9.37 -8.50
C SER A 92 -0.30 -10.61 -9.37
N ARG A 93 0.20 -10.55 -10.60
CA ARG A 93 0.43 -11.74 -11.42
C ARG A 93 1.93 -12.00 -11.37
N VAL A 94 2.33 -12.85 -10.42
CA VAL A 94 3.71 -13.31 -10.29
C VAL A 94 3.83 -14.72 -10.82
N ALA A 95 4.94 -15.03 -11.45
CA ALA A 95 5.25 -16.40 -11.80
C ALA A 95 5.53 -17.14 -10.50
N VAL A 96 5.04 -18.38 -10.40
CA VAL A 96 5.23 -19.20 -9.20
C VAL A 96 6.72 -19.45 -8.92
N ASN A 97 7.57 -19.29 -9.95
CA ASN A 97 9.02 -19.13 -9.85
C ASN A 97 9.42 -17.68 -10.15
N LEU A 98 10.24 -17.09 -9.26
CA LEU A 98 10.74 -15.71 -9.36
C LEU A 98 11.58 -15.42 -10.62
N ASP A 99 11.97 -16.44 -11.40
CA ASP A 99 12.81 -16.33 -12.59
C ASP A 99 12.06 -16.17 -13.91
N VAL A 100 10.72 -16.16 -13.92
CA VAL A 100 9.96 -16.04 -15.17
C VAL A 100 9.41 -14.62 -15.32
N ALA A 101 9.91 -13.91 -16.33
CA ALA A 101 9.38 -12.61 -16.73
C ALA A 101 7.92 -12.76 -17.20
N ILE A 102 6.98 -12.18 -16.46
CA ILE A 102 5.58 -12.07 -16.89
C ILE A 102 5.39 -10.71 -17.55
N SER A 103 5.09 -10.73 -18.85
CA SER A 103 4.69 -9.52 -19.59
C SER A 103 3.45 -8.88 -18.94
N PRO A 104 3.36 -7.54 -18.87
CA PRO A 104 2.11 -6.88 -18.47
C PRO A 104 0.96 -7.33 -19.37
N LEU A 105 -0.23 -7.47 -18.76
CA LEU A 105 -1.48 -7.79 -19.45
C LEU A 105 -1.74 -6.77 -20.57
N ALA A 106 -1.97 -7.27 -21.79
CA ALA A 106 -2.58 -6.53 -22.89
C ALA A 106 -4.07 -6.25 -22.59
#